data_AF-A0A6I0KPN9-F1
#
_entry.id   AF-A0A6I0KPN9-F1
#
_cell.length_a   1.000
_cell.length_b   1.000
_cell.length_c   1.000
_cell.angle_alpha   90.00
_cell.angle_beta   90.00
_cell.angle_gamma   90.00
#
_symmetry.space_group_name_H-M   'P 1'
#
loop_
_entity.id
_entity.type
_entity.pdbx_description
1 polymer ?
#
loop_
_entity_poly.entity_id
_entity_poly.type
_entity_poly.pdbx_seq_one_letter_code
_entity_poly.pdbx_strand_id
1 'polypeptide(L)' 'MLSDLLMWNKIGRIVMRLSEKLEISPLRALDVFYTSTVCNRLHDPETELYTFSDAYIVDEIIMEIRNN' A
#
# COMPACT_ATOMS: atom_id res chain seq x y z
N MET A 1 8.07 -8.05 12.87
CA MET A 1 8.04 -7.74 11.42
C MET A 1 7.55 -8.97 10.65
N LEU A 2 6.79 -8.78 9.58
CA LEU A 2 6.40 -9.89 8.68
C LEU A 2 7.65 -10.50 8.03
N SER A 3 7.59 -11.78 7.67
CA SER A 3 8.59 -12.33 6.76
C SER A 3 8.46 -11.67 5.39
N ASP A 4 9.55 -11.63 4.63
CA ASP A 4 9.57 -11.03 3.30
C ASP A 4 8.44 -11.58 2.42
N LEU A 5 8.24 -12.90 2.41
CA LEU A 5 7.18 -13.55 1.64
C LEU A 5 5.78 -13.04 2.01
N LEU A 6 5.51 -12.82 3.30
CA LEU A 6 4.22 -12.30 3.74
C LEU A 6 4.06 -10.81 3.38
N MET A 7 5.15 -10.04 3.44
CA MET A 7 5.16 -8.65 3.02
C MET A 7 4.89 -8.51 1.52
N TRP A 8 5.57 -9.30 0.68
CA TRP A 8 5.33 -9.32 -0.78
C TRP A 8 3.88 -9.66 -1.12
N ASN A 9 3.31 -10.67 -0.46
CA ASN A 9 1.90 -11.01 -0.63
C ASN A 9 0.96 -9.87 -0.20
N LYS A 10 1.29 -9.16 0.89
CA LYS A 10 0.51 -8.00 1.35
C LYS A 10 0.56 -6.86 0.33
N ILE A 11 1.74 -6.51 -0.17
CA ILE A 11 1.94 -5.49 -1.20
C ILE A 11 1.12 -5.85 -2.45
N GLY A 12 1.19 -7.09 -2.92
CA GLY A 12 0.41 -7.55 -4.06
C GLY A 12 -1.10 -7.32 -3.89
N ARG A 13 -1.65 -7.66 -2.71
CA ARG A 13 -3.08 -7.42 -2.42
C ARG A 13 -3.44 -5.94 -2.34
N ILE A 14 -2.58 -5.11 -1.75
CA ILE A 14 -2.76 -3.64 -1.69
C ILE A 14 -2.78 -3.06 -3.10
N VAL A 15 -1.81 -3.41 -3.93
CA VAL A 15 -1.67 -2.91 -5.30
C VAL A 15 -2.85 -3.30 -6.17
N MET A 16 -3.34 -4.54 -6.07
CA MET A 16 -4.54 -4.97 -6.80
C MET A 16 -5.78 -4.17 -6.39
N ARG A 17 -5.99 -3.99 -5.08
CA ARG A 17 -7.11 -3.18 -4.58
C ARG A 17 -7.00 -1.70 -4.97
N LEU A 18 -5.80 -1.16 -5.00
CA LEU A 18 -5.54 0.21 -5.42
C LEU A 18 -5.83 0.39 -6.92
N SER A 19 -5.42 -0.58 -7.74
CA SER A 19 -5.73 -0.64 -9.18
C SER A 19 -7.25 -0.64 -9.42
N GLU A 20 -8.00 -1.45 -8.67
CA GLU A 20 -9.47 -1.51 -8.74
C GLU A 20 -10.11 -0.17 -8.32
N LYS A 21 -9.69 0.42 -7.20
CA LYS A 21 -10.31 1.66 -6.67
C LYS A 21 -9.99 2.91 -7.50
N LEU A 22 -8.82 2.96 -8.14
CA LEU A 22 -8.40 4.10 -8.96
C LEU A 22 -8.66 3.90 -10.46
N GLU A 23 -9.16 2.73 -10.86
CA GLU A 23 -9.40 2.35 -12.26
C GLU A 23 -8.15 2.51 -13.14
N ILE A 24 -6.98 2.16 -12.59
CA ILE A 24 -5.67 2.21 -13.28
C ILE A 24 -5.10 0.81 -13.44
N SER A 25 -4.13 0.64 -14.35
CA SER A 25 -3.45 -0.65 -14.50
C SER A 25 -2.72 -1.07 -13.21
N PRO A 26 -2.57 -2.37 -12.93
CA PRO A 26 -1.79 -2.85 -11.77
C PRO A 26 -0.36 -2.31 -11.74
N LEU A 27 0.27 -2.14 -12.92
CA LEU A 27 1.61 -1.56 -13.01
C LEU A 27 1.62 -0.08 -12.57
N ARG A 28 0.60 0.70 -12.95
CA ARG A 28 0.48 2.09 -12.48
C ARG A 28 0.13 2.16 -11.00
N ALA A 29 -0.70 1.24 -10.50
CA ALA A 29 -0.99 1.15 -9.06
C ALA A 29 0.26 0.78 -8.24
N LEU A 30 1.14 -0.07 -8.79
CA LEU A 30 2.42 -0.41 -8.17
C LEU A 30 3.33 0.83 -8.03
N ASP A 31 3.40 1.64 -9.08
CA ASP A 31 4.12 2.91 -9.08
C ASP A 31 3.55 3.89 -8.06
N VAL A 32 2.22 4.04 -8.00
CA VAL A 32 1.54 4.85 -6.97
C VAL A 32 1.84 4.34 -5.56
N PHE A 33 1.83 3.01 -5.34
CA PHE A 33 2.15 2.43 -4.05
C PHE A 33 3.59 2.78 -3.63
N TYR A 34 4.58 2.51 -4.47
CA TYR A 34 5.99 2.74 -4.13
C TYR A 34 6.38 4.21 -3.99
N THR A 35 5.62 5.12 -4.60
CA THR A 35 5.84 6.57 -4.46
C THR A 35 5.16 7.18 -3.24
N SER A 36 4.27 6.45 -2.56
CA SER A 36 3.57 6.94 -1.36
C SER A 36 4.44 6.94 -0.10
N THR A 37 4.23 7.90 0.79
CA THR A 37 4.83 7.89 2.13
C THR A 37 4.28 6.75 2.99
N VAL A 38 3.05 6.28 2.70
CA VAL A 38 2.47 5.07 3.30
C VAL A 38 3.34 3.83 3.04
N CYS A 39 3.95 3.69 1.86
CA CYS A 39 4.86 2.57 1.59
C CYS A 39 6.09 2.60 2.51
N ASN A 40 6.68 3.78 2.76
CA ASN A 40 7.79 3.92 3.69
C ASN A 40 7.37 3.52 5.11
N ARG A 41 6.20 3.99 5.56
CA ARG A 41 5.63 3.63 6.86
C ARG A 41 5.34 2.13 6.96
N LEU A 42 4.84 1.51 5.89
CA LEU A 42 4.54 0.07 5.87
C LEU A 42 5.78 -0.81 6.15
N HIS A 43 6.96 -0.34 5.74
CA HIS A 43 8.24 -1.01 5.98
C HIS A 43 8.89 -0.60 7.31
N ASP A 44 8.43 0.47 7.95
CA ASP A 44 8.92 0.93 9.24
C ASP A 44 8.27 0.13 10.39
N PRO A 45 9.04 -0.67 11.14
CA PRO A 45 8.51 -1.50 12.21
C PRO A 45 7.86 -0.69 13.34
N GLU A 46 8.32 0.54 13.59
CA GLU A 46 7.83 1.41 14.68
C GLU A 46 6.41 1.91 14.43
N THR A 47 5.97 1.95 13.17
CA THR A 47 4.60 2.36 12.82
C THR A 47 3.58 1.24 13.02
N GLU A 48 4.06 0.00 13.10
CA GLU A 48 3.25 -1.24 13.12
C GLU A 48 2.24 -1.37 11.97
N LEU A 49 2.36 -0.53 10.93
CA LEU A 49 1.36 -0.38 9.88
C LEU A 49 1.15 -1.67 9.08
N TYR A 50 2.16 -2.54 9.02
CA TYR A 50 2.08 -3.87 8.41
C TYR A 50 1.03 -4.79 9.05
N THR A 51 0.60 -4.52 10.29
CA THR A 51 -0.45 -5.27 11.00
C THR A 51 -1.87 -4.87 10.58
N PHE A 52 -2.03 -3.71 9.94
CA PHE A 52 -3.32 -3.16 9.57
C PHE A 52 -3.89 -3.85 8.33
N SER A 53 -5.21 -3.77 8.16
CA SER A 53 -5.89 -4.39 7.01
C SER A 53 -5.43 -3.77 5.68
N ASP A 54 -5.43 -4.55 4.61
CA ASP A 54 -5.06 -4.04 3.28
C ASP A 54 -6.00 -2.90 2.82
N ALA A 55 -7.28 -2.92 3.25
CA ALA A 55 -8.23 -1.86 2.94
C ALA A 55 -7.85 -0.53 3.59
N TYR A 56 -7.44 -0.56 4.87
CA TYR A 56 -6.96 0.62 5.59
C TYR A 56 -5.75 1.25 4.87
N ILE A 57 -4.77 0.43 4.47
CA ILE A 57 -3.58 0.92 3.77
C ILE A 57 -3.94 1.57 2.43
N VAL A 58 -4.84 0.96 1.67
CA VAL A 58 -5.32 1.52 0.40
C VAL A 58 -6.00 2.86 0.63
N ASP A 59 -6.84 2.98 1.66
CA ASP A 59 -7.53 4.24 1.97
C ASP A 59 -6.55 5.34 2.39
N GLU A 60 -5.52 5.03 3.18
CA GLU A 60 -4.47 6.01 3.50
C GLU A 60 -3.71 6.47 2.25
N ILE A 61 -3.36 5.57 1.32
CA ILE A 61 -2.69 5.95 0.07
C ILE A 61 -3.59 6.88 -0.76
N ILE A 62 -4.88 6.56 -0.87
CA ILE A 62 -5.84 7.40 -1.61
C ILE A 62 -5.99 8.77 -0.93
N MET A 63 -6.01 8.83 0.40
CA MET A 63 -6.03 10.09 1.15
C MET A 63 -4.77 10.91 0.92
N GLU A 64 -3.58 10.29 0.92
CA GLU A 64 -2.31 10.97 0.64
C GLU A 64 -2.33 11.62 -0.75
N ILE A 65 -2.79 10.90 -1.78
CA ILE A 65 -2.88 11.41 -3.16
C ILE A 65 -3.84 12.60 -3.27
N ARG A 66 -4.94 12.59 -2.51
CA ARG A 66 -5.96 13.66 -2.55
C ARG A 66 -5.56 14.92 -1.79
N ASN A 67 -4.67 14.80 -0.81
CA ASN A 67 -4.21 15.91 0.03
C ASN A 67 -2.91 16.55 -0.48
N ASN A 68 -2.32 16.00 -1.53
CA ASN A 68 -1.23 16.58 -2.31
C ASN A 68 -1.77 17.36 -3.52
#